data_AF-A0AA96LEQ9-F1
#
_entry.id   AF-A0AA96LEQ9-F1
#
_cell.length_a   1.000
_cell.length_b   1.000
_cell.length_c   1.000
_cell.angle_alpha   90.00
_cell.angle_beta   90.00
_cell.angle_gamma   90.00
#
_symmetry.space_group_name_H-M   'P 1'
#
loop_
_entity.id
_entity.type
_entity.pdbx_description
1 polymer ?
#
loop_
_entity_poly.entity_id
_entity_poly.type
_entity_poly.pdbx_seq_one_letter_code
_entity_poly.pdbx_strand_id
1 'polypeptide(L)' 'MDTIVTTRTLTPSRYLLTVKHETDDNSFIGHILKLEEGEGGEGETIYTSYPKETPEEAEKAAMDYFAQLRK' A
#
# COMPACT_ATOMS: atom_id res chain seq x y z
N MET A 1 -14.52 -9.02 3.38
CA MET A 1 -14.44 -7.83 4.28
C MET A 1 -12.96 -7.54 4.48
N ASP A 2 -12.43 -6.50 3.86
CA ASP A 2 -10.96 -6.35 3.72
C ASP A 2 -10.30 -5.99 5.04
N THR A 3 -9.27 -6.76 5.41
CA THR A 3 -8.54 -6.53 6.67
C THR A 3 -7.19 -5.92 6.37
N ILE A 4 -6.85 -4.80 7.00
CA ILE A 4 -5.51 -4.23 6.90
C ILE A 4 -4.56 -5.09 7.74
N VAL A 5 -3.60 -5.73 7.07
CA VAL A 5 -2.61 -6.63 7.69
C VAL A 5 -1.36 -5.86 8.09
N THR A 6 -0.91 -4.98 7.19
CA THR A 6 0.31 -4.20 7.38
C THR A 6 0.04 -2.75 7.04
N THR A 7 0.58 -1.83 7.83
CA THR A 7 0.58 -0.39 7.52
C THR A 7 1.95 0.17 7.89
N ARG A 8 2.56 0.90 6.96
CA ARG A 8 3.91 1.43 7.13
C ARG A 8 4.07 2.76 6.40
N THR A 9 4.47 3.79 7.13
CA THR A 9 4.82 5.08 6.53
C THR A 9 6.15 4.98 5.77
N LEU A 10 6.17 5.45 4.53
CA LEU A 10 7.35 5.47 3.67
C LEU A 10 7.98 6.87 3.67
N THR A 11 9.30 6.94 3.46
CA THR A 11 10.04 8.21 3.43
C THR A 11 10.24 8.68 1.99
N PRO A 12 9.89 9.94 1.62
CA PRO A 12 9.40 11.02 2.49
C PRO A 12 8.00 10.75 3.06
N SER A 13 7.74 11.20 4.30
CA SER A 13 6.56 10.93 5.15
C SER A 13 5.18 11.29 4.55
N ARG A 14 5.14 11.62 3.26
CA ARG A 14 3.97 11.87 2.45
C ARG A 14 3.43 10.60 1.80
N TYR A 15 3.98 9.42 2.10
CA TYR A 15 3.54 8.16 1.52
C TYR A 15 3.29 7.12 2.60
N LEU A 16 2.24 6.32 2.42
CA LEU A 16 1.82 5.25 3.32
C LEU A 16 1.66 3.97 2.52
N LEU A 17 2.40 2.93 2.88
CA LEU A 17 2.19 1.58 2.38
C LEU A 17 1.16 0.88 3.26
N THR A 18 0.20 0.24 2.63
CA THR A 18 -0.83 -0.54 3.33
C THR A 18 -1.02 -1.85 2.62
N VAL A 19 -1.00 -2.96 3.33
CA VAL A 19 -1.35 -4.28 2.78
C VAL A 19 -2.73 -4.65 3.30
N LYS A 20 -3.64 -4.91 2.39
CA LYS A 20 -4.99 -5.41 2.69
C LYS A 20 -5.06 -6.89 2.34
N HIS A 21 -5.72 -7.67 3.19
CA HIS A 21 -6.10 -9.04 2.93
C HIS A 21 -7.56 -9.05 2.48
N GLU A 22 -7.76 -9.42 1.22
CA GLU A 22 -9.06 -9.74 0.67
C GLU A 22 -9.39 -11.17 1.10
N THR A 23 -10.30 -11.27 2.07
CA THR A 23 -10.73 -12.57 2.62
C THR A 23 -11.51 -13.39 1.60
N ASP A 24 -12.17 -12.71 0.66
CA ASP A 24 -13.01 -13.31 -0.38
C ASP A 24 -12.17 -14.10 -1.41
N ASP A 25 -11.02 -13.56 -1.81
CA ASP A 25 -10.06 -14.21 -2.74
C ASP A 25 -8.85 -14.83 -2.02
N ASN A 26 -8.86 -14.85 -0.68
CA ASN A 26 -7.73 -15.21 0.18
C ASN A 26 -6.38 -14.65 -0.31
N SER A 27 -6.40 -13.39 -0.71
CA SER A 27 -5.29 -12.75 -1.41
C SER A 27 -4.88 -11.45 -0.73
N PHE A 28 -3.64 -11.03 -0.93
CA PHE A 28 -3.06 -9.83 -0.33
C PHE A 28 -2.79 -8.78 -1.40
N ILE A 29 -3.20 -7.54 -1.12
CA ILE A 29 -3.04 -6.40 -2.02
C ILE A 29 -2.25 -5.32 -1.32
N GLY A 30 -1.17 -4.89 -1.95
CA GLY A 30 -0.35 -3.76 -1.52
C GLY A 30 -0.86 -2.46 -2.13
N HIS A 31 -1.12 -1.47 -1.29
CA HIS A 31 -1.53 -0.12 -1.65
C HIS A 31 -0.44 0.87 -1.26
N ILE A 32 -0.16 1.83 -2.13
CA ILE A 32 0.58 3.04 -1.75
C ILE A 32 -0.40 4.21 -1.76
N LEU A 33 -0.55 4.86 -0.62
CA LEU A 33 -1.30 6.09 -0.47
C LEU A 33 -0.32 7.26 -0.40
N LYS A 34 -0.62 8.33 -1.12
CA LYS A 34 0.06 9.61 -1.01
C LYS A 34 -0.75 10.47 -0.05
N LEU A 35 -0.16 10.78 1.10
CA LEU A 35 -0.73 11.70 2.08
C LEU A 35 -0.58 13.12 1.53
N GLU A 36 -1.70 13.84 1.40
CA GLU A 36 -1.66 15.26 1.06
C GLU A 36 -1.24 16.09 2.29
N GLU A 37 -0.46 17.15 2.06
CA GLU A 37 -0.16 18.16 3.08
C GLU A 37 -1.41 19.03 3.29
N GLY A 38 -2.34 18.55 4.11
CA GLY A 38 -3.55 19.27 4.52
C GLY A 38 -4.28 18.52 5.62
N GLU A 39 -4.59 19.19 6.72
CA GLU A 39 -5.22 18.61 7.91
C GLU A 39 -6.56 17.93 7.57
N GLY A 40 -6.59 16.60 7.62
CA GLY A 40 -7.79 15.78 7.36
C GLY A 40 -7.56 14.50 6.55
N GLY A 41 -6.31 14.01 6.51
CA GLY A 41 -5.75 13.08 5.52
C GLY A 41 -6.55 11.82 5.18
N GLU A 42 -7.33 11.92 4.11
CA GLU A 42 -7.60 10.78 3.22
C GLU A 42 -6.43 10.71 2.23
N GLY A 43 -5.51 9.76 2.42
CA GLY A 43 -4.41 9.56 1.47
C GLY A 43 -4.93 9.10 0.11
N GLU A 44 -4.45 9.69 -0.98
CA GLU A 44 -4.80 9.26 -2.34
C GLU A 44 -4.10 7.94 -2.66
N THR A 45 -4.86 6.89 -3.01
CA THR A 45 -4.24 5.64 -3.47
C THR A 45 -3.63 5.84 -4.86
N ILE A 46 -2.30 5.94 -4.91
CA ILE A 46 -1.55 6.12 -6.16
C ILE A 46 -1.12 4.79 -6.79
N TYR A 47 -1.19 3.70 -6.03
CA TYR A 47 -0.82 2.38 -6.50
C TYR A 47 -1.63 1.29 -5.80
N THR A 48 -1.96 0.25 -6.55
CA THR A 48 -2.57 -0.98 -6.06
C THR A 48 -1.90 -2.14 -6.78
N SER A 49 -1.34 -3.08 -6.02
CA SER A 49 -0.71 -4.27 -6.59
C SER A 49 -1.77 -5.26 -7.09
N TYR A 50 -1.35 -6.18 -7.95
CA TYR A 50 -2.16 -7.37 -8.19
C TYR A 50 -2.28 -8.21 -6.91
N PRO A 51 -3.35 -9.02 -6.76
CA PRO A 51 -3.52 -9.97 -5.67
C PRO A 51 -2.30 -10.90 -5.57
N LYS A 52 -1.79 -11.07 -4.35
CA LYS A 52 -0.66 -11.94 -4.01
C LYS A 52 -1.07 -13.02 -3.04
N GLU A 53 -0.33 -14.13 -3.04
CA GLU A 53 -0.56 -15.22 -2.11
C GLU A 53 -0.09 -14.88 -0.69
N THR A 54 0.85 -13.93 -0.56
CA THR A 54 1.43 -13.54 0.74
C THR A 54 1.48 -12.01 0.94
N PRO A 55 1.39 -11.54 2.20
CA PRO A 55 1.49 -10.11 2.50
C PRO A 55 2.88 -9.54 2.17
N GLU A 56 3.94 -10.34 2.29
CA GLU A 56 5.31 -9.93 1.96
C GLU A 56 5.47 -9.64 0.46
N GLU A 57 4.86 -10.44 -0.41
CA GLU A 57 4.88 -10.19 -1.85
C GLU A 57 4.07 -8.95 -2.23
N ALA A 58 2.94 -8.73 -1.55
CA ALA A 58 2.12 -7.54 -1.72
C ALA A 58 2.87 -6.26 -1.27
N GLU A 59 3.53 -6.32 -0.11
CA GLU A 59 4.41 -5.24 0.37
C GLU A 59 5.56 -5.00 -0.60
N LYS A 60 6.23 -6.07 -1.05
CA LYS A 60 7.36 -5.96 -1.99
C LYS A 60 6.92 -5.30 -3.30
N ALA A 61 5.78 -5.69 -3.87
CA ALA A 61 5.26 -5.09 -5.10
C ALA A 61 4.99 -3.58 -4.93
N ALA A 62 4.38 -3.18 -3.81
CA ALA A 62 4.12 -1.78 -3.49
C ALA A 62 5.43 -0.99 -3.25
N MET A 63 6.40 -1.59 -2.57
CA MET A 63 7.74 -1.02 -2.37
C MET A 63 8.52 -0.88 -3.68
N ASP A 64 8.45 -1.86 -4.58
CA ASP A 64 9.11 -1.82 -5.88
C ASP A 64 8.55 -0.68 -6.74
N TYR A 65 7.23 -0.46 -6.72
CA TYR A 65 6.62 0.72 -7.35
C TYR A 65 7.12 2.02 -6.73
N PHE A 66 7.14 2.11 -5.40
CA PHE A 66 7.63 3.29 -4.69
C PHE A 66 9.10 3.61 -5.03
N ALA A 67 9.95 2.57 -5.17
CA ALA A 67 11.33 2.72 -5.59
C ALA A 67 11.45 3.24 -7.04
N GLN A 68 10.56 2.80 -7.95
CA GLN A 68 10.51 3.32 -9.32
C GLN A 68 10.06 4.77 -9.38
N LEU A 69 9.10 5.18 -8.55
CA LEU A 69 8.61 6.55 -8.47
C LEU A 69 9.68 7.56 -8.01
N ARG A 70 10.75 7.09 -7.37
CA ARG A 70 11.88 7.92 -6.91
C ARG A 70 13.06 8.01 -7.89
N LYS A 71 13.01 7.32 -9.04
CA LYS A 71 14.02 7.46 -10.11
C LYS A 71 13.75 8.67 -10.98
#